data_AF-A0A072TR84-F1
#
_entry.id   AF-A0A072TR84-F1
#
_cell.length_a   1.000
_cell.length_b   1.000
_cell.length_c   1.000
_cell.angle_alpha   90.00
_cell.angle_beta   90.00
_cell.angle_gamma   90.00
#
_symmetry.space_group_name_H-M   'P 1'
#
loop_
_entity.id
_entity.type
_entity.pdbx_description
1 polymer ?
#
loop_
_entity_poly.entity_id
_entity_poly.type
_entity_poly.pdbx_seq_one_letter_code
_entity_poly.pdbx_strand_id
1 'polypeptide(L)'
;MRFGYRILYVQVVIFRDGKYMTLKEVFESLDLTGYDLNVDLLDVHADKSTFHRFDKFNLKFLAEVTKQVLLDLEASKYQNRISVYGRKQSKWDQLASWFVNNALYIKNADQHKNDGEIEAYVNHRMQAGWLKWRRVSGVLCDKKVPLKLKGKFYHTTVRPARMLRWISESFIFIILLIDSLFSSFFAQLPRLYNIYRSMGIVTSFQNILDNVFIPLFEATVDPSSHSQLHLFLNQVVGFDLVDDESKPEKRPMALHPTKHMPTPAQWTNEFNPAYSYYLYYCYANLYTLNKLRESKGMTTIKLRPHCGEAGDSDHLAAAFLLCHNISHGINLRKTPVLQYLYYLAQVGLAMSPLSNNSLFLDYHRNPLPMFFQRGLNVSLSTDDPLQIHLTKEPLLEEYSVAAKVWKLSACDLCEIARNSVYQSGFSHQDKLHSLGDKYFLRGSEGNDIHKTNVPSLRISFRYETWKDEMQYIYAGQATFPEDVDP
;
A
#
# COMPACT_ATOMS: atom_id res chain seq x y z
N MET A 1 13.18 -11.85 15.14
CA MET A 1 13.04 -11.77 16.62
C MET A 1 13.99 -12.66 17.41
N ARG A 2 14.11 -13.98 17.15
CA ARG A 2 15.01 -14.88 17.90
C ARG A 2 16.50 -14.46 17.90
N PHE A 3 16.96 -13.85 16.81
CA PHE A 3 18.33 -13.31 16.71
C PHE A 3 18.55 -12.08 17.63
N GLY A 4 17.58 -11.17 17.69
CA GLY A 4 17.65 -9.97 18.54
C GLY A 4 17.60 -10.29 20.04
N TYR A 5 16.80 -11.29 20.44
CA TYR A 5 16.69 -11.73 21.84
C TYR A 5 18.02 -12.25 22.40
N ARG A 6 18.78 -13.03 21.62
CA ARG A 6 20.09 -13.57 22.06
C ARG A 6 21.18 -12.50 22.16
N ILE A 7 21.11 -11.47 21.33
CA ILE A 7 22.16 -10.44 21.24
C ILE A 7 21.92 -9.29 22.24
N LEU A 8 20.65 -8.95 22.52
CA LEU A 8 20.27 -7.76 23.29
C LEU A 8 19.63 -8.11 24.64
N TYR A 9 19.88 -9.34 25.11
CA TYR A 9 19.34 -9.94 26.33
C TYR A 9 19.51 -9.07 27.59
N VAL A 10 20.63 -8.33 27.67
CA VAL A 10 21.00 -7.47 28.80
C VAL A 10 20.74 -5.99 28.56
N GLN A 11 20.18 -5.60 27.41
CA GLN A 11 19.97 -4.20 27.09
C GLN A 11 18.70 -3.68 27.78
N VAL A 12 18.77 -2.49 28.38
CA VAL A 12 17.59 -1.77 28.88
C VAL A 12 16.68 -1.40 27.70
N VAL A 13 15.40 -1.77 27.78
CA VAL A 13 14.43 -1.59 26.68
C VAL A 13 13.21 -0.77 27.06
N ILE A 14 12.86 -0.70 28.35
CA ILE A 14 11.68 0.04 28.81
C ILE A 14 11.89 0.58 30.24
N PHE A 15 11.26 1.71 30.53
CA PHE A 15 11.06 2.19 31.91
C PHE A 15 9.60 1.97 32.29
N ARG A 16 9.36 1.14 33.31
CA ARG A 16 8.03 0.77 33.79
C ARG A 16 8.07 0.64 35.31
N ASP A 17 7.01 1.08 35.98
CA ASP A 17 6.85 0.94 37.44
C ASP A 17 8.04 1.50 38.24
N GLY A 18 8.61 2.62 37.77
CA GLY A 18 9.75 3.30 38.42
C GLY A 18 11.12 2.66 38.18
N LYS A 19 11.22 1.58 37.38
CA LYS A 19 12.46 0.85 37.12
C LYS A 19 12.79 0.78 35.64
N TYR A 20 14.07 0.93 35.30
CA TYR A 20 14.60 0.57 33.99
C TYR A 20 14.73 -0.95 33.89
N MET A 21 14.02 -1.55 32.94
CA MET A 21 13.99 -2.99 32.73
C MET A 21 14.76 -3.37 31.47
N THR A 22 15.60 -4.39 31.60
CA THR A 22 16.25 -5.06 30.48
C THR A 22 15.27 -5.92 29.70
N LEU A 23 15.63 -6.29 28.46
CA LEU A 23 14.81 -7.18 27.65
C LEU A 23 14.51 -8.50 28.37
N LYS A 24 15.49 -9.03 29.10
CA LYS A 24 15.30 -10.20 29.98
C LYS A 24 14.26 -9.95 31.08
N GLU A 25 14.40 -8.87 31.84
CA GLU A 25 13.49 -8.56 32.95
C GLU A 25 12.06 -8.32 32.45
N VAL A 26 11.88 -7.76 31.25
CA VAL A 26 10.56 -7.62 30.63
C VAL A 26 9.94 -8.99 30.34
N PHE A 27 10.73 -9.91 29.77
CA PHE A 27 10.26 -11.27 29.47
C PHE A 27 9.91 -12.06 30.73
N GLU A 28 10.75 -11.97 31.75
CA GLU A 28 10.49 -12.57 33.07
C GLU A 28 9.22 -11.97 33.72
N SER A 29 8.99 -10.66 33.58
CA SER A 29 7.78 -10.02 34.12
C SER A 29 6.49 -10.42 33.42
N LEU A 30 6.58 -10.90 32.18
CA LEU A 30 5.45 -11.40 31.40
C LEU A 30 5.29 -12.93 31.51
N ASP A 31 6.17 -13.60 32.26
CA ASP A 31 6.27 -15.06 32.33
C ASP A 31 6.45 -15.72 30.94
N LEU A 32 7.22 -15.05 30.06
CA LEU A 32 7.47 -15.49 28.69
C LEU A 32 8.93 -15.82 28.45
N THR A 33 9.19 -16.86 27.65
CA THR A 33 10.52 -17.14 27.12
C THR A 33 10.62 -16.75 25.65
N GLY A 34 11.85 -16.61 25.14
CA GLY A 34 12.10 -16.39 23.71
C GLY A 34 11.58 -17.51 22.79
N TYR A 35 11.20 -18.68 23.34
CA TYR A 35 10.58 -19.77 22.60
C TYR A 35 9.06 -19.65 22.50
N ASP A 36 8.43 -18.94 23.44
CA ASP A 36 6.97 -18.71 23.48
C ASP A 36 6.54 -17.56 22.56
N LEU A 37 7.50 -16.76 22.08
CA LEU A 37 7.27 -15.66 21.16
C LEU A 37 6.66 -16.12 19.83
N ASN A 38 5.39 -15.79 19.64
CA ASN A 38 4.68 -15.83 18.38
C ASN A 38 3.85 -14.53 18.22
N VAL A 39 3.37 -14.26 17.00
CA VAL A 39 2.66 -13.02 16.67
C VAL A 39 1.37 -12.87 17.50
N ASP A 40 0.65 -13.99 17.70
CA ASP A 40 -0.62 -14.00 18.45
C ASP A 40 -0.43 -13.65 19.93
N LEU A 41 0.66 -14.15 20.52
CA LEU A 41 1.01 -13.98 21.93
C LEU A 41 1.67 -12.62 22.22
N LEU A 42 2.17 -11.96 21.18
CA LEU A 42 2.70 -10.59 21.23
C LEU A 42 1.64 -9.52 20.98
N ASP A 43 0.36 -9.91 20.85
CA ASP A 43 -0.79 -9.02 20.64
C ASP A 43 -0.62 -8.06 19.44
N VAL A 44 0.10 -8.49 18.40
CA VAL A 44 0.31 -7.72 17.18
C VAL A 44 -0.84 -7.99 16.20
N HIS A 45 -2.06 -7.68 16.65
CA HIS A 45 -3.30 -7.86 15.88
C HIS A 45 -3.73 -6.57 15.18
N ALA A 46 -4.26 -6.69 13.97
CA ALA A 46 -5.05 -5.65 13.31
C ALA A 46 -6.53 -6.04 13.46
N ASP A 47 -6.97 -6.21 14.70
CA ASP A 47 -8.37 -6.49 14.99
C ASP A 47 -9.14 -5.19 15.27
N LYS A 48 -10.44 -5.20 15.00
CA LYS A 48 -11.40 -4.09 15.21
C LYS A 48 -11.36 -3.53 16.63
N SER A 49 -10.91 -4.32 17.60
CA SER A 49 -10.88 -3.98 19.02
C SER A 49 -9.51 -3.54 19.55
N THR A 50 -8.40 -3.80 18.85
CA THR A 50 -7.04 -3.67 19.41
C THR A 50 -6.13 -2.86 18.49
N PHE A 51 -6.03 -1.55 18.74
CA PHE A 51 -5.02 -0.67 18.14
C PHE A 51 -3.74 -0.55 19.01
N HIS A 52 -3.50 -1.50 19.91
CA HIS A 52 -2.28 -1.54 20.72
C HIS A 52 -1.13 -2.10 19.89
N ARG A 53 -0.58 -1.25 19.04
CA ARG A 53 0.65 -1.57 18.31
C ARG A 53 1.86 -1.57 19.24
N PHE A 54 2.93 -2.17 18.74
CA PHE A 54 4.20 -2.43 19.40
C PHE A 54 5.05 -1.15 19.65
N ASP A 55 4.45 0.04 19.82
CA ASP A 55 5.16 1.32 19.93
C ASP A 55 6.05 1.45 21.18
N LYS A 56 5.95 0.51 22.13
CA LYS A 56 6.82 0.43 23.31
C LYS A 56 7.99 -0.55 23.19
N PHE A 57 8.07 -1.38 22.16
CA PHE A 57 9.20 -2.30 21.98
C PHE A 57 10.27 -1.63 21.12
N ASN A 58 11.20 -0.97 21.80
CA ASN A 58 12.44 -0.35 21.32
C ASN A 58 12.46 0.12 19.85
N LEU A 59 12.41 1.44 19.65
CA LEU A 59 12.59 2.13 18.36
C LEU A 59 13.81 1.63 17.54
N LYS A 60 14.81 1.07 18.22
CA LYS A 60 16.00 0.45 17.61
C LYS A 60 15.71 -0.87 16.89
N PHE A 61 14.83 -1.73 17.42
CA PHE A 61 14.46 -2.99 16.77
C PHE A 61 13.57 -2.76 15.58
N LEU A 62 12.62 -1.82 15.68
CA LEU A 62 11.74 -1.49 14.56
C LEU A 62 12.57 -0.99 13.38
N ALA A 63 13.54 -0.12 13.60
CA ALA A 63 14.43 0.35 12.53
C ALA A 63 15.24 -0.77 11.89
N GLU A 64 15.81 -1.70 12.67
CA GLU A 64 16.60 -2.81 12.13
C GLU A 64 15.74 -3.83 11.37
N VAL A 65 14.55 -4.13 11.88
CA VAL A 65 13.56 -4.96 11.18
C VAL A 65 13.11 -4.26 9.92
N THR A 66 12.81 -2.95 9.97
CA THR A 66 12.48 -2.17 8.78
C THR A 66 13.62 -2.20 7.79
N LYS A 67 14.89 -2.02 8.18
CA LYS A 67 16.03 -2.17 7.26
C LYS A 67 16.09 -3.54 6.62
N GLN A 68 15.99 -4.61 7.42
CA GLN A 68 16.04 -5.96 6.88
C GLN A 68 14.87 -6.21 5.92
N VAL A 69 13.68 -5.73 6.25
CA VAL A 69 12.53 -5.75 5.36
C VAL A 69 12.84 -4.95 4.10
N LEU A 70 13.30 -3.70 4.20
CA LEU A 70 13.65 -2.89 3.03
C LEU A 70 14.69 -3.58 2.14
N LEU A 71 15.75 -4.19 2.72
CA LEU A 71 16.77 -4.97 2.01
C LEU A 71 16.18 -6.22 1.33
N ASP A 72 15.35 -6.98 2.03
CA ASP A 72 14.67 -8.16 1.46
C ASP A 72 13.66 -7.73 0.38
N LEU A 73 13.11 -6.52 0.50
CA LEU A 73 12.15 -5.89 -0.41
C LEU A 73 12.80 -5.08 -1.54
N GLU A 74 14.12 -4.86 -1.56
CA GLU A 74 14.84 -4.23 -2.67
C GLU A 74 14.54 -4.97 -4.00
N ALA A 75 14.23 -6.27 -3.91
CA ALA A 75 13.82 -7.11 -5.04
C ALA A 75 12.32 -7.01 -5.42
N SER A 76 11.46 -6.27 -4.70
CA SER A 76 10.00 -6.39 -4.83
C SER A 76 9.17 -5.11 -4.63
N LYS A 77 9.79 -3.93 -4.40
CA LYS A 77 9.20 -2.58 -4.53
C LYS A 77 7.82 -2.36 -3.90
N TYR A 78 7.79 -2.26 -2.58
CA TYR A 78 6.59 -1.97 -1.81
C TYR A 78 6.46 -0.48 -1.45
N GLN A 79 5.22 0.01 -1.36
CA GLN A 79 4.88 1.31 -0.77
C GLN A 79 4.47 1.09 0.69
N ASN A 80 5.25 1.63 1.63
CA ASN A 80 5.07 1.34 3.06
C ASN A 80 4.21 2.41 3.74
N ARG A 81 3.39 2.05 4.73
CA ARG A 81 2.56 3.00 5.51
C ARG A 81 3.15 3.26 6.89
N ILE A 82 3.24 4.53 7.29
CA ILE A 82 3.73 4.99 8.60
C ILE A 82 2.68 5.90 9.25
N SER A 83 2.35 5.63 10.51
CA SER A 83 1.33 6.38 11.25
C SER A 83 1.83 7.70 11.83
N VAL A 84 1.11 8.78 11.56
CA VAL A 84 1.24 10.08 12.23
C VAL A 84 -0.10 10.41 12.91
N TYR A 85 -0.14 10.23 14.23
CA TYR A 85 -1.39 10.27 15.01
C TYR A 85 -1.94 11.68 15.30
N GLY A 86 -1.24 12.76 14.91
CA GLY A 86 -1.70 14.13 15.15
C GLY A 86 -1.89 14.51 16.64
N ARG A 87 -1.19 13.82 17.57
CA ARG A 87 -1.26 14.10 19.01
C ARG A 87 -0.38 15.29 19.45
N LYS A 88 0.73 15.51 18.76
CA LYS A 88 1.72 16.57 19.04
C LYS A 88 2.44 16.93 17.73
N GLN A 89 2.73 18.21 17.52
CA GLN A 89 3.50 18.70 16.35
C GLN A 89 4.88 18.02 16.22
N SER A 90 5.58 17.82 17.34
CA SER A 90 6.93 17.21 17.35
C SER A 90 6.98 15.76 16.85
N LYS A 91 5.84 15.14 16.53
CA LYS A 91 5.80 13.77 15.99
C LYS A 91 6.40 13.67 14.60
N TRP A 92 6.26 14.70 13.76
CA TRP A 92 6.89 14.71 12.44
C TRP A 92 8.41 14.73 12.54
N ASP A 93 8.98 15.62 13.34
CA ASP A 93 10.43 15.66 13.55
C ASP A 93 10.96 14.39 14.21
N GLN A 94 10.26 13.85 15.21
CA GLN A 94 10.65 12.57 15.83
C GLN A 94 10.69 11.43 14.80
N LEU A 95 9.69 11.37 13.93
CA LEU A 95 9.62 10.37 12.87
C LEU A 95 10.72 10.57 11.83
N ALA A 96 10.92 11.81 11.39
CA ALA A 96 11.95 12.16 10.43
C ALA A 96 13.36 11.92 10.96
N SER A 97 13.62 12.28 12.23
CA SER A 97 14.87 11.95 12.92
C SER A 97 15.07 10.45 13.01
N TRP A 98 14.03 9.68 13.37
CA TRP A 98 14.12 8.23 13.38
C TRP A 98 14.46 7.69 11.99
N PHE A 99 13.82 8.19 10.94
CA PHE A 99 14.07 7.80 9.56
C PHE A 99 15.52 8.11 9.12
N VAL A 100 15.98 9.35 9.34
CA VAL A 100 17.30 9.81 8.90
C VAL A 100 18.42 9.17 9.72
N ASN A 101 18.29 9.14 11.05
CA ASN A 101 19.33 8.62 11.95
C ASN A 101 19.51 7.10 11.78
N ASN A 102 18.46 6.41 11.36
CA ASN A 102 18.56 5.00 11.00
C ASN A 102 18.91 4.78 9.53
N ALA A 103 19.17 5.80 8.72
CA ALA A 103 19.47 5.65 7.30
C ALA A 103 18.44 4.77 6.57
N LEU A 104 17.15 4.99 6.84
CA LEU A 104 16.05 4.31 6.16
C LEU A 104 15.75 4.90 4.78
N TYR A 105 16.67 5.71 4.26
CA TYR A 105 16.72 6.23 2.91
C TYR A 105 17.99 5.73 2.24
N ILE A 106 17.92 5.45 0.94
CA ILE A 106 19.08 5.11 0.13
C ILE A 106 19.69 6.41 -0.40
N LYS A 107 21.00 6.60 -0.21
CA LYS A 107 21.74 7.77 -0.71
C LYS A 107 21.63 7.83 -2.25
N ASN A 108 21.45 9.04 -2.78
CA ASN A 108 21.29 9.34 -4.22
C ASN A 108 22.06 8.40 -5.15
N ALA A 109 21.38 7.95 -6.20
CA ALA A 109 21.83 7.03 -7.25
C ALA A 109 22.91 7.62 -8.19
N ASP A 110 23.89 8.36 -7.65
CA ASP A 110 25.08 8.79 -8.39
C ASP A 110 26.27 7.82 -8.22
N GLN A 111 26.12 6.69 -7.50
CA GLN A 111 27.24 5.78 -7.22
C GLN A 111 27.05 4.29 -7.57
N HIS A 112 25.91 3.85 -8.12
CA HIS A 112 25.77 2.46 -8.58
C HIS A 112 25.67 2.37 -10.10
N LYS A 113 26.81 2.59 -10.77
CA LYS A 113 27.11 1.92 -12.04
C LYS A 113 27.65 0.54 -11.70
N ASN A 114 26.82 -0.51 -11.70
CA ASN A 114 27.30 -1.89 -11.72
C ASN A 114 26.19 -2.85 -12.17
N ASP A 115 25.73 -2.68 -13.42
CA ASP A 115 24.75 -3.54 -14.07
C ASP A 115 25.22 -5.01 -14.22
N GLY A 116 26.52 -5.27 -14.09
CA GLY A 116 27.13 -6.59 -14.34
C GLY A 116 26.95 -7.64 -13.22
N GLU A 117 26.76 -7.24 -11.96
CA GLU A 117 26.60 -8.22 -10.86
C GLU A 117 25.18 -8.79 -10.76
N ILE A 118 24.18 -7.98 -11.14
CA ILE A 118 22.77 -8.38 -11.14
C ILE A 118 22.49 -9.36 -12.28
N GLU A 119 23.03 -9.09 -13.47
CA GLU A 119 22.91 -10.00 -14.61
C GLU A 119 23.54 -11.38 -14.31
N ALA A 120 24.66 -11.39 -13.57
CA ALA A 120 25.28 -12.62 -13.09
C ALA A 120 24.41 -13.37 -12.06
N TYR A 121 23.74 -12.65 -11.15
CA TYR A 121 22.83 -13.24 -10.16
C TYR A 121 21.57 -13.85 -10.79
N VAL A 122 20.95 -13.15 -11.74
CA VAL A 122 19.78 -13.62 -12.50
C VAL A 122 20.16 -14.87 -13.32
N ASN A 123 21.28 -14.82 -14.05
CA ASN A 123 21.78 -15.97 -14.82
C ASN A 123 22.10 -17.17 -13.93
N HIS A 124 22.65 -16.96 -12.73
CA HIS A 124 22.92 -18.03 -11.77
C HIS A 124 21.62 -18.68 -11.25
N ARG A 125 20.58 -17.90 -10.94
CA ARG A 125 19.26 -18.44 -10.53
C ARG A 125 18.57 -19.18 -11.67
N MET A 126 18.66 -18.68 -12.91
CA MET A 126 18.15 -19.37 -14.09
C MET A 126 18.86 -20.71 -14.33
N GLN A 127 20.19 -20.75 -14.21
CA GLN A 127 21.00 -21.97 -14.31
C GLN A 127 20.66 -22.97 -13.20
N ALA A 128 20.51 -22.52 -11.95
CA ALA A 128 20.11 -23.36 -10.83
C ALA A 128 18.69 -23.95 -11.01
N GLY A 129 17.76 -23.17 -11.57
CA GLY A 129 16.44 -23.64 -11.98
C GLY A 129 16.51 -24.69 -13.09
N TRP A 130 17.36 -24.48 -14.09
CA TRP A 130 17.61 -25.44 -15.18
C TRP A 130 18.22 -26.76 -14.71
N LEU A 131 19.16 -26.72 -13.77
CA LEU A 131 19.78 -27.92 -13.17
C LEU A 131 18.77 -28.76 -12.37
N LYS A 132 17.87 -28.11 -11.61
CA LYS A 132 16.78 -28.79 -10.90
C LYS A 132 15.76 -29.38 -11.88
N TRP A 133 15.43 -28.66 -12.95
CA TRP A 133 14.54 -29.16 -14.00
C TRP A 133 15.11 -30.39 -14.71
N ARG A 134 16.41 -30.41 -15.06
CA ARG A 134 17.08 -31.58 -15.66
C ARG A 134 17.01 -32.84 -14.77
N ARG A 135 17.11 -32.67 -13.44
CA ARG A 135 16.95 -33.80 -12.50
C ARG A 135 15.51 -34.32 -12.46
N VAL A 136 14.53 -33.42 -12.48
CA VAL A 136 13.09 -33.76 -12.48
C VAL A 136 12.66 -34.42 -13.80
N SER A 137 13.16 -33.94 -14.96
CA SER A 137 12.92 -34.57 -16.25
C SER A 137 13.57 -35.95 -16.34
N GLY A 138 14.71 -36.16 -15.68
CA GLY A 138 15.35 -37.48 -15.58
C GLY A 138 14.43 -38.54 -14.98
N VAL A 139 13.68 -38.20 -13.91
CA VAL A 139 12.71 -39.10 -13.26
C VAL A 139 11.51 -39.39 -14.17
N LEU A 140 11.04 -38.41 -14.93
CA LEU A 140 9.94 -38.58 -15.89
C LEU A 140 10.36 -39.39 -17.13
N CYS A 141 11.62 -39.28 -17.55
CA CYS A 141 12.17 -40.00 -18.70
C CYS A 141 12.75 -41.39 -18.35
N ASP A 142 12.91 -41.71 -17.06
CA ASP A 142 13.42 -43.02 -16.62
C ASP A 142 12.39 -44.13 -16.88
N LYS A 143 12.76 -45.11 -17.72
CA LYS A 143 11.92 -46.25 -18.10
C LYS A 143 11.60 -47.19 -16.92
N LYS A 144 12.37 -47.13 -15.82
CA LYS A 144 12.17 -47.96 -14.62
C LYS A 144 11.07 -47.43 -13.69
N VAL A 145 10.64 -46.17 -13.87
CA VAL A 145 9.59 -45.57 -13.04
C VAL A 145 8.20 -45.89 -13.61
N PRO A 146 7.27 -46.48 -12.82
CA PRO A 146 5.94 -46.81 -13.30
C PRO A 146 5.13 -45.58 -13.76
N LEU A 147 4.39 -45.73 -14.86
CA LEU A 147 3.56 -44.65 -15.45
C LEU A 147 2.58 -44.01 -14.44
N LYS A 148 2.01 -44.81 -13.53
CA LYS A 148 1.09 -44.34 -12.48
C LYS A 148 1.77 -43.39 -11.47
N LEU A 149 3.05 -43.64 -11.17
CA LEU A 149 3.86 -42.77 -10.30
C LEU A 149 4.31 -41.51 -11.05
N LYS A 150 4.67 -41.62 -12.33
CA LYS A 150 4.97 -40.46 -13.19
C LYS A 150 3.77 -39.53 -13.31
N GLY A 151 2.58 -40.08 -13.51
CA GLY A 151 1.32 -39.32 -13.55
C GLY A 151 1.03 -38.59 -12.24
N LYS A 152 1.18 -39.27 -11.09
CA LYS A 152 1.07 -38.63 -9.77
C LYS A 152 2.11 -37.51 -9.61
N PHE A 153 3.39 -37.80 -9.80
CA PHE A 153 4.46 -36.80 -9.69
C PHE A 153 4.27 -35.61 -10.64
N TYR A 154 3.75 -35.85 -11.85
CA TYR A 154 3.39 -34.79 -12.77
C TYR A 154 2.27 -33.91 -12.22
N HIS A 155 1.21 -34.48 -11.64
CA HIS A 155 0.08 -33.72 -11.09
C HIS A 155 0.40 -33.04 -9.76
N THR A 156 1.18 -33.65 -8.88
CA THR A 156 1.47 -33.12 -7.53
C THR A 156 2.67 -32.19 -7.50
N THR A 157 3.67 -32.39 -8.35
CA THR A 157 4.95 -31.65 -8.28
C THR A 157 5.15 -30.80 -9.54
N VAL A 158 4.98 -31.37 -10.73
CA VAL A 158 5.34 -30.68 -11.98
C VAL A 158 4.28 -29.69 -12.43
N ARG A 159 2.99 -30.00 -12.30
CA ARG A 159 1.88 -29.12 -12.72
C ARG A 159 1.78 -27.86 -11.84
N PRO A 160 1.90 -27.94 -10.49
CA PRO A 160 1.97 -26.76 -9.64
C PRO A 160 3.28 -25.98 -9.85
N ALA A 161 4.42 -26.68 -9.97
CA ALA A 161 5.70 -26.01 -10.21
C ALA A 161 5.80 -25.37 -11.61
N ARG A 162 5.20 -25.95 -12.66
CA ARG A 162 5.08 -25.32 -13.98
C ARG A 162 4.17 -24.10 -13.93
N MET A 163 3.12 -24.12 -13.13
CA MET A 163 2.22 -22.97 -12.95
C MET A 163 2.92 -21.84 -12.21
N LEU A 164 3.61 -22.15 -11.09
CA LEU A 164 4.48 -21.21 -10.37
C LEU A 164 5.64 -20.70 -11.25
N ARG A 165 6.20 -21.55 -12.11
CA ARG A 165 7.26 -21.19 -13.07
C ARG A 165 6.74 -20.35 -14.24
N TRP A 166 5.50 -20.57 -14.70
CA TRP A 166 4.89 -19.75 -15.74
C TRP A 166 4.48 -18.37 -15.21
N ILE A 167 3.93 -18.34 -14.00
CA ILE A 167 3.71 -17.11 -13.23
C ILE A 167 5.07 -16.44 -13.06
N SER A 168 6.11 -17.13 -12.56
CA SER A 168 7.42 -16.53 -12.37
C SER A 168 8.08 -16.08 -13.69
N GLU A 169 8.09 -16.84 -14.78
CA GLU A 169 8.76 -16.43 -16.03
C GLU A 169 8.04 -15.25 -16.73
N SER A 170 6.73 -15.04 -16.48
CA SER A 170 5.98 -13.88 -16.97
C SER A 170 5.92 -12.71 -15.96
N PHE A 171 6.05 -12.97 -14.65
CA PHE A 171 6.05 -11.99 -13.55
C PHE A 171 7.44 -11.47 -13.21
N ILE A 172 8.48 -12.30 -13.29
CA ILE A 172 9.88 -11.92 -13.05
C ILE A 172 10.29 -10.85 -14.06
N PHE A 173 9.77 -10.88 -15.29
CA PHE A 173 10.04 -9.81 -16.27
C PHE A 173 9.38 -8.47 -15.90
N ILE A 174 8.26 -8.43 -15.17
CA ILE A 174 7.62 -7.17 -14.76
C ILE A 174 8.14 -6.70 -13.39
N ILE A 175 8.53 -7.61 -12.49
CA ILE A 175 9.04 -7.27 -11.15
C ILE A 175 10.56 -6.99 -11.18
N LEU A 176 11.34 -7.67 -12.03
CA LEU A 176 12.81 -7.44 -12.12
C LEU A 176 13.21 -6.30 -13.07
N LEU A 177 12.31 -5.78 -13.92
CA LEU A 177 12.60 -4.63 -14.81
C LEU A 177 12.08 -3.31 -14.25
N ILE A 178 12.04 -3.19 -12.93
CA ILE A 178 11.78 -1.92 -12.28
C ILE A 178 13.04 -1.70 -11.46
N ASP A 179 14.08 -1.06 -12.01
CA ASP A 179 15.27 -0.61 -11.29
C ASP A 179 15.05 0.81 -10.79
N SER A 180 14.67 0.93 -9.53
CA SER A 180 14.54 2.21 -8.83
C SER A 180 14.62 1.94 -7.34
N LEU A 181 15.67 2.49 -6.76
CA LEU A 181 16.21 2.17 -5.44
C LEU A 181 15.46 2.91 -4.31
N PHE A 182 14.21 3.31 -4.51
CA PHE A 182 13.52 4.22 -3.59
C PHE A 182 12.29 3.58 -2.96
N SER A 183 12.38 3.33 -1.65
CA SER A 183 11.22 2.95 -0.84
C SER A 183 10.34 4.17 -0.58
N SER A 184 9.15 4.17 -1.15
CA SER A 184 8.17 5.24 -0.98
C SER A 184 7.28 5.00 0.25
N PHE A 185 6.88 6.08 0.92
CA PHE A 185 6.09 6.03 2.14
C PHE A 185 4.74 6.75 2.01
N PHE A 186 3.76 6.22 2.73
CA PHE A 186 2.48 6.85 2.99
C PHE A 186 2.43 7.29 4.44
N ALA A 187 2.09 8.55 4.67
CA ALA A 187 1.72 9.01 5.99
C ALA A 187 0.25 8.67 6.23
N GLN A 188 -0.06 7.88 7.25
CA GLN A 188 -1.44 7.56 7.62
C GLN A 188 -1.84 8.28 8.91
N LEU A 189 -3.00 8.92 8.91
CA LEU A 189 -3.61 9.56 10.07
C LEU A 189 -4.81 8.72 10.55
N PRO A 190 -4.69 8.07 11.72
CA PRO A 190 -5.82 7.39 12.34
C PRO A 190 -6.90 8.38 12.81
N ARG A 191 -8.17 8.09 12.51
CA ARG A 191 -9.34 8.92 12.86
C ARG A 191 -9.76 8.69 14.32
N LEU A 192 -8.91 9.08 15.26
CA LEU A 192 -9.07 8.77 16.69
C LEU A 192 -9.26 10.03 17.57
N TYR A 193 -9.90 11.08 17.05
CA TYR A 193 -10.08 12.34 17.79
C TYR A 193 -10.79 12.14 19.12
N ASN A 194 -11.86 11.34 19.14
CA ASN A 194 -12.63 11.06 20.37
C ASN A 194 -11.76 10.47 21.49
N ILE A 195 -10.80 9.60 21.16
CA ILE A 195 -9.85 9.02 22.12
C ILE A 195 -8.90 10.10 22.65
N TYR A 196 -8.35 10.95 21.79
CA TYR A 196 -7.44 12.01 22.22
C TYR A 196 -8.15 13.11 22.99
N ARG A 197 -9.43 13.34 22.68
CA ARG A 197 -10.30 14.27 23.38
C ARG A 197 -10.60 13.78 24.80
N SER A 198 -10.96 12.52 24.97
CA SER A 198 -11.24 11.94 26.30
C SER A 198 -9.98 11.87 27.18
N MET A 199 -8.80 11.67 26.58
CA MET A 199 -7.51 11.74 27.26
C MET A 199 -7.06 13.18 27.60
N GLY A 200 -7.77 14.21 27.15
CA GLY A 200 -7.37 15.61 27.35
C GLY A 200 -6.12 16.03 26.58
N ILE A 201 -5.69 15.26 25.58
CA ILE A 201 -4.50 15.54 24.76
C ILE A 201 -4.79 16.66 23.75
N VAL A 202 -6.03 16.71 23.22
CA VAL A 202 -6.49 17.73 22.27
C VAL A 202 -7.75 18.41 22.79
N THR A 203 -7.91 19.70 22.49
CA THR A 203 -9.07 20.50 22.93
C THR A 203 -10.14 20.65 21.86
N SER A 204 -9.74 20.58 20.59
CA SER A 204 -10.63 20.65 19.42
C SER A 204 -10.04 19.85 18.27
N PHE A 205 -10.84 19.60 17.23
CA PHE A 205 -10.36 18.93 16.02
C PHE A 205 -9.24 19.73 15.32
N GLN A 206 -9.25 21.06 15.44
CA GLN A 206 -8.19 21.93 14.92
C GLN A 206 -6.80 21.51 15.41
N ASN A 207 -6.65 21.06 16.67
CA ASN A 207 -5.34 20.66 17.17
C ASN A 207 -4.75 19.47 16.42
N ILE A 208 -5.59 18.53 15.94
CA ILE A 208 -5.10 17.41 15.12
C ILE A 208 -4.59 17.94 13.78
N LEU A 209 -5.35 18.84 13.14
CA LEU A 209 -4.93 19.46 11.88
C LEU A 209 -3.63 20.24 12.06
N ASP A 210 -3.52 21.04 13.13
CA ASP A 210 -2.32 21.80 13.46
C ASP A 210 -1.12 20.87 13.67
N ASN A 211 -1.30 19.80 14.45
CA ASN A 211 -0.26 18.82 14.73
C ASN A 211 0.22 18.05 13.50
N VAL A 212 -0.63 17.93 12.47
CA VAL A 212 -0.32 17.20 11.23
C VAL A 212 0.22 18.13 10.16
N PHE A 213 -0.40 19.28 9.92
CA PHE A 213 -0.10 20.09 8.73
C PHE A 213 0.87 21.24 8.98
N ILE A 214 0.88 21.87 10.17
CA ILE A 214 1.78 23.00 10.44
C ILE A 214 3.25 22.62 10.25
N PRO A 215 3.77 21.50 10.81
CA PRO A 215 5.16 21.11 10.59
C PRO A 215 5.51 20.87 9.12
N LEU A 216 4.54 20.41 8.32
CA LEU A 216 4.74 20.21 6.88
C LEU A 216 4.81 21.54 6.12
N PHE A 217 4.00 22.52 6.52
CA PHE A 217 4.08 23.89 5.98
C PHE A 217 5.40 24.56 6.38
N GLU A 218 5.80 24.48 7.64
CA GLU A 218 7.06 25.04 8.15
C GLU A 218 8.26 24.47 7.38
N ALA A 219 8.33 23.14 7.26
CA ALA A 219 9.38 22.45 6.48
C ALA A 219 9.38 22.77 4.98
N THR A 220 8.24 23.23 4.44
CA THR A 220 8.11 23.64 3.03
C THR A 220 8.50 25.10 2.84
N VAL A 221 8.13 25.98 3.77
CA VAL A 221 8.48 27.40 3.74
C VAL A 221 9.98 27.57 3.93
N ASP A 222 10.52 26.96 4.99
CA ASP A 222 11.95 26.97 5.34
C ASP A 222 12.43 25.54 5.63
N PRO A 223 13.04 24.86 4.64
CA PRO A 223 13.61 23.53 4.82
C PRO A 223 14.65 23.43 5.95
N SER A 224 15.31 24.53 6.32
CA SER A 224 16.34 24.51 7.38
C SER A 224 15.74 24.37 8.78
N SER A 225 14.53 24.89 8.99
CA SER A 225 13.79 24.77 10.25
C SER A 225 13.44 23.32 10.62
N HIS A 226 13.24 22.46 9.61
CA HIS A 226 12.96 21.03 9.76
C HIS A 226 13.77 20.19 8.76
N SER A 227 15.10 20.30 8.78
CA SER A 227 16.00 19.68 7.79
C SER A 227 15.78 18.18 7.56
N GLN A 228 15.63 17.40 8.64
CA GLN A 228 15.39 15.96 8.55
C GLN A 228 14.00 15.64 8.01
N LEU A 229 12.99 16.43 8.39
CA LEU A 229 11.61 16.28 7.87
C LEU A 229 11.57 16.59 6.38
N HIS A 230 12.25 17.64 5.92
CA HIS A 230 12.35 17.97 4.51
C HIS A 230 12.90 16.78 3.69
N LEU A 231 13.99 16.14 4.17
CA LEU A 231 14.54 14.94 3.53
C LEU A 231 13.55 13.77 3.54
N PHE A 232 12.84 13.56 4.65
CA PHE A 232 11.83 12.51 4.74
C PHE A 232 10.66 12.74 3.78
N LEU A 233 10.20 13.98 3.62
CA LEU A 233 9.09 14.34 2.71
C LEU A 233 9.42 14.10 1.24
N ASN A 234 10.68 14.01 0.86
CA ASN A 234 11.06 13.58 -0.50
C ASN A 234 10.74 12.10 -0.77
N GLN A 235 10.53 11.30 0.28
CA GLN A 235 10.15 9.88 0.20
C GLN A 235 8.65 9.65 0.48
N VAL A 236 7.92 10.67 0.94
CA VAL A 236 6.48 10.57 1.21
C VAL A 236 5.70 10.88 -0.07
N VAL A 237 4.97 9.89 -0.57
CA VAL A 237 4.23 9.98 -1.84
C VAL A 237 2.72 10.02 -1.65
N GLY A 238 2.24 9.62 -0.47
CA GLY A 238 0.82 9.49 -0.19
C GLY A 238 0.44 9.93 1.22
N PHE A 239 -0.79 10.42 1.36
CA PHE A 239 -1.44 10.68 2.64
C PHE A 239 -2.71 9.83 2.72
N ASP A 240 -2.90 9.15 3.84
CA ASP A 240 -3.92 8.16 4.05
C ASP A 240 -4.70 8.43 5.35
N LEU A 241 -5.97 8.06 5.37
CA LEU A 241 -6.85 8.14 6.52
C LEU A 241 -7.33 6.74 6.87
N VAL A 242 -7.18 6.36 8.14
CA VAL A 242 -7.48 5.00 8.61
C VAL A 242 -8.31 5.03 9.89
N ASP A 243 -9.24 4.10 10.04
CA ASP A 243 -9.89 3.64 11.28
C ASP A 243 -10.86 2.53 10.86
N ASP A 244 -11.49 1.84 11.81
CA ASP A 244 -12.62 0.95 11.54
C ASP A 244 -13.80 1.74 10.94
N GLU A 245 -13.95 1.66 9.62
CA GLU A 245 -15.03 2.32 8.85
C GLU A 245 -16.43 1.84 9.27
N SER A 246 -16.56 0.68 9.94
CA SER A 246 -17.85 0.15 10.37
C SER A 246 -18.46 0.87 11.59
N LYS A 247 -17.66 1.66 12.31
CA LYS A 247 -18.13 2.42 13.47
C LYS A 247 -19.23 3.40 13.07
N PRO A 248 -20.37 3.45 13.79
CA PRO A 248 -21.43 4.41 13.50
C PRO A 248 -20.94 5.85 13.63
N GLU A 249 -21.18 6.66 12.60
CA GLU A 249 -20.80 8.07 12.58
C GLU A 249 -22.03 8.97 12.75
N LYS A 250 -21.93 9.96 13.64
CA LYS A 250 -22.98 10.97 13.78
C LYS A 250 -22.87 11.95 12.63
N ARG A 251 -23.94 12.07 11.83
CA ARG A 251 -24.04 13.01 10.72
C ARG A 251 -24.61 14.34 11.21
N PRO A 252 -23.82 15.42 11.23
CA PRO A 252 -24.35 16.72 11.63
C PRO A 252 -25.39 17.25 10.61
N MET A 253 -25.17 17.00 9.31
CA MET A 253 -26.05 17.44 8.21
C MET A 253 -27.38 16.69 8.12
N ALA A 254 -27.42 15.39 8.45
CA ALA A 254 -28.66 14.61 8.40
C ALA A 254 -29.60 14.95 9.56
N LEU A 255 -29.05 15.46 10.67
CA LEU A 255 -29.82 15.88 11.85
C LEU A 255 -30.30 17.33 11.74
N HIS A 256 -29.54 18.21 11.07
CA HIS A 256 -29.91 19.62 10.86
C HIS A 256 -29.43 20.15 9.49
N PRO A 257 -30.21 19.96 8.41
CA PRO A 257 -29.86 20.40 7.06
C PRO A 257 -29.65 21.91 6.90
N THR A 258 -30.15 22.71 7.84
CA THR A 258 -30.11 24.17 7.85
C THR A 258 -28.95 24.75 8.68
N LYS A 259 -28.13 23.91 9.31
CA LYS A 259 -27.06 24.35 10.23
C LYS A 259 -25.70 24.16 9.57
N HIS A 260 -24.93 25.24 9.44
CA HIS A 260 -23.54 25.17 8.98
C HIS A 260 -22.74 24.16 9.81
N MET A 261 -21.95 23.33 9.14
CA MET A 261 -20.99 22.44 9.80
C MET A 261 -20.05 23.27 10.68
N PRO A 262 -19.83 22.89 11.95
CA PRO A 262 -18.91 23.59 12.82
C PRO A 262 -17.49 23.55 12.23
N THR A 263 -16.72 24.63 12.40
CA THR A 263 -15.31 24.66 11.99
C THR A 263 -14.47 23.70 12.87
N PRO A 264 -13.24 23.34 12.48
CA PRO A 264 -12.42 22.41 13.26
C PRO A 264 -12.13 22.92 14.67
N ALA A 265 -12.00 24.24 14.84
CA ALA A 265 -11.80 24.89 16.13
C ALA A 265 -13.08 24.88 16.98
N GLN A 266 -14.26 24.89 16.35
CA GLN A 266 -15.56 24.78 17.03
C GLN A 266 -15.93 23.33 17.35
N TRP A 267 -15.30 22.34 16.71
CA TRP A 267 -15.49 20.93 17.02
C TRP A 267 -14.77 20.57 18.32
N THR A 268 -15.43 20.83 19.44
CA THR A 268 -14.91 20.60 20.81
C THR A 268 -15.67 19.51 21.57
N ASN A 269 -16.71 18.92 20.96
CA ASN A 269 -17.47 17.83 21.55
C ASN A 269 -16.64 16.53 21.61
N GLU A 270 -17.15 15.52 22.32
CA GLU A 270 -16.47 14.23 22.52
C GLU A 270 -16.63 13.25 21.34
N PHE A 271 -17.50 13.56 20.38
CA PHE A 271 -17.76 12.68 19.25
C PHE A 271 -16.66 12.80 18.21
N ASN A 272 -16.33 11.67 17.59
CA ASN A 272 -15.42 11.65 16.45
C ASN A 272 -16.08 12.35 15.25
N PRO A 273 -15.38 13.28 14.56
CA PRO A 273 -15.88 13.82 13.30
C PRO A 273 -16.16 12.72 12.28
N ALA A 274 -17.18 12.91 11.44
CA ALA A 274 -17.52 11.97 10.38
C ALA A 274 -16.38 11.83 9.36
N TYR A 275 -16.34 10.71 8.63
CA TYR A 275 -15.30 10.43 7.63
C TYR A 275 -15.13 11.56 6.62
N SER A 276 -16.24 12.06 6.05
CA SER A 276 -16.23 13.15 5.06
C SER A 276 -15.67 14.45 5.63
N TYR A 277 -15.84 14.70 6.92
CA TYR A 277 -15.28 15.87 7.61
C TYR A 277 -13.75 15.77 7.72
N TYR A 278 -13.24 14.61 8.17
CA TYR A 278 -11.81 14.33 8.16
C TYR A 278 -11.22 14.51 6.76
N LEU A 279 -11.88 13.91 5.78
CA LEU A 279 -11.39 13.91 4.41
C LEU A 279 -11.33 15.32 3.82
N TYR A 280 -12.37 16.13 4.02
CA TYR A 280 -12.41 17.51 3.53
C TYR A 280 -11.26 18.36 4.08
N TYR A 281 -11.04 18.37 5.40
CA TYR A 281 -9.98 19.20 5.98
C TYR A 281 -8.60 18.66 5.67
N CYS A 282 -8.42 17.34 5.54
CA CYS A 282 -7.17 16.77 5.07
C CYS A 282 -6.90 17.14 3.61
N TYR A 283 -7.92 17.05 2.75
CA TYR A 283 -7.85 17.50 1.36
C TYR A 283 -7.47 18.97 1.26
N ALA A 284 -8.19 19.87 1.94
CA ALA A 284 -7.97 21.32 1.82
C ALA A 284 -6.55 21.73 2.25
N ASN A 285 -6.06 21.16 3.35
CA ASN A 285 -4.69 21.41 3.81
C ASN A 285 -3.66 20.81 2.85
N LEU A 286 -3.85 19.56 2.42
CA LEU A 286 -2.90 18.88 1.53
C LEU A 286 -2.86 19.52 0.15
N TYR A 287 -4.00 19.98 -0.38
CA TYR A 287 -4.10 20.71 -1.63
C TYR A 287 -3.29 22.01 -1.57
N THR A 288 -3.51 22.81 -0.52
CA THR A 288 -2.80 24.08 -0.32
C THR A 288 -1.30 23.85 -0.12
N LEU A 289 -0.94 22.85 0.68
CA LEU A 289 0.45 22.44 0.88
C LEU A 289 1.09 22.00 -0.44
N ASN A 290 0.41 21.18 -1.25
CA ASN A 290 0.93 20.71 -2.53
C ASN A 290 1.12 21.87 -3.51
N LYS A 291 0.20 22.82 -3.58
CA LYS A 291 0.36 24.01 -4.43
C LYS A 291 1.57 24.86 -4.00
N LEU A 292 1.82 24.98 -2.70
CA LEU A 292 3.02 25.64 -2.19
C LEU A 292 4.29 24.85 -2.52
N ARG A 293 4.30 23.53 -2.30
CA ARG A 293 5.45 22.65 -2.59
C ARG A 293 5.77 22.66 -4.08
N GLU A 294 4.76 22.57 -4.94
CA GLU A 294 4.85 22.68 -6.39
C GLU A 294 5.46 24.03 -6.81
N SER A 295 4.99 25.15 -6.23
CA SER A 295 5.55 26.48 -6.53
C SER A 295 7.04 26.62 -6.16
N LYS A 296 7.56 25.75 -5.28
CA LYS A 296 8.95 25.69 -4.85
C LYS A 296 9.74 24.55 -5.52
N GLY A 297 9.14 23.84 -6.48
CA GLY A 297 9.78 22.68 -7.14
C GLY A 297 10.03 21.48 -6.22
N MET A 298 9.27 21.36 -5.13
CA MET A 298 9.36 20.25 -4.17
C MET A 298 8.37 19.13 -4.50
N THR A 299 8.64 17.92 -4.00
CA THR A 299 7.75 16.76 -4.15
C THR A 299 6.35 17.02 -3.57
N THR A 300 5.29 16.50 -4.17
CA THR A 300 3.91 16.61 -3.66
C THR A 300 3.40 15.29 -3.13
N ILE A 301 2.36 15.33 -2.29
CA ILE A 301 1.81 14.16 -1.59
C ILE A 301 0.38 13.91 -2.08
N LYS A 302 0.09 12.72 -2.63
CA LYS A 302 -1.27 12.39 -3.13
C LYS A 302 -2.19 11.95 -2.00
N LEU A 303 -3.44 12.43 -1.98
CA LEU A 303 -4.46 11.96 -1.02
C LEU A 303 -5.04 10.62 -1.49
N ARG A 304 -4.84 9.57 -0.69
CA ARG A 304 -5.16 8.16 -1.01
C ARG A 304 -5.64 7.39 0.23
N PRO A 305 -6.88 7.64 0.69
CA PRO A 305 -7.38 7.09 1.94
C PRO A 305 -7.83 5.62 1.81
N HIS A 306 -7.90 4.92 2.93
CA HIS A 306 -8.78 3.76 3.07
C HIS A 306 -10.22 4.25 2.99
N CYS A 307 -11.00 3.63 2.09
CA CYS A 307 -12.34 4.09 1.80
C CYS A 307 -13.23 2.97 1.26
N GLY A 308 -14.41 2.81 1.87
CA GLY A 308 -15.45 1.90 1.41
C GLY A 308 -15.04 0.45 1.55
N GLU A 309 -14.17 0.13 2.50
CA GLU A 309 -13.97 -1.23 2.98
C GLU A 309 -15.22 -1.71 3.74
N ALA A 310 -15.68 -0.84 4.65
CA ALA A 310 -16.91 -0.96 5.40
C ALA A 310 -17.60 0.42 5.46
N GLY A 311 -18.42 0.67 6.48
CA GLY A 311 -19.08 1.95 6.63
C GLY A 311 -20.15 2.26 5.59
N ASP A 312 -20.42 3.56 5.41
CA ASP A 312 -21.46 4.08 4.53
C ASP A 312 -20.91 4.48 3.15
N SER A 313 -21.77 4.40 2.16
CA SER A 313 -21.55 4.80 0.78
C SER A 313 -21.13 6.25 0.57
N ASP A 314 -21.41 7.16 1.51
CA ASP A 314 -20.99 8.56 1.43
C ASP A 314 -19.48 8.74 1.58
N HIS A 315 -18.78 7.79 2.22
CA HIS A 315 -17.32 7.75 2.26
C HIS A 315 -16.76 7.74 0.83
N LEU A 316 -17.31 6.88 -0.02
CA LEU A 316 -16.96 6.74 -1.44
C LEU A 316 -17.36 7.98 -2.25
N ALA A 317 -18.51 8.58 -1.95
CA ALA A 317 -18.92 9.83 -2.62
C ALA A 317 -17.96 10.99 -2.30
N ALA A 318 -17.54 11.12 -1.04
CA ALA A 318 -16.57 12.14 -0.64
C ALA A 318 -15.18 11.87 -1.22
N ALA A 319 -14.74 10.61 -1.23
CA ALA A 319 -13.46 10.23 -1.81
C ALA A 319 -13.41 10.44 -3.33
N PHE A 320 -14.51 10.15 -4.04
CA PHE A 320 -14.62 10.44 -5.47
C PHE A 320 -14.37 11.92 -5.80
N LEU A 321 -14.86 12.83 -4.95
CA LEU A 321 -14.73 14.27 -5.18
C LEU A 321 -13.34 14.83 -4.81
N LEU A 322 -12.64 14.21 -3.87
CA LEU A 322 -11.48 14.82 -3.20
C LEU A 322 -10.16 14.05 -3.38
N CYS A 323 -10.21 12.76 -3.67
CA CYS A 323 -9.04 11.87 -3.61
C CYS A 323 -8.50 11.50 -4.99
N HIS A 324 -7.22 11.13 -5.03
CA HIS A 324 -6.60 10.65 -6.27
C HIS A 324 -6.94 9.18 -6.53
N ASN A 325 -6.83 8.34 -5.49
CA ASN A 325 -7.11 6.91 -5.50
C ASN A 325 -7.66 6.51 -4.12
N ILE A 326 -8.19 5.30 -3.99
CA ILE A 326 -8.59 4.76 -2.69
C ILE A 326 -8.00 3.37 -2.45
N SER A 327 -7.88 3.00 -1.18
CA SER A 327 -7.70 1.62 -0.75
C SER A 327 -9.06 0.99 -0.45
N HIS A 328 -9.24 -0.27 -0.85
CA HIS A 328 -10.49 -1.07 -0.79
C HIS A 328 -11.55 -0.76 -1.86
N GLY A 329 -12.54 0.10 -1.58
CA GLY A 329 -13.66 0.34 -2.48
C GLY A 329 -14.68 -0.82 -2.60
N ILE A 330 -14.69 -1.75 -1.65
CA ILE A 330 -15.58 -2.94 -1.64
C ILE A 330 -17.06 -2.53 -1.74
N ASN A 331 -17.45 -1.50 -1.01
CA ASN A 331 -18.82 -1.00 -0.93
C ASN A 331 -19.32 -0.39 -2.25
N LEU A 332 -18.47 -0.13 -3.25
CA LEU A 332 -18.91 0.23 -4.61
C LEU A 332 -19.81 -0.85 -5.24
N ARG A 333 -19.76 -2.10 -4.75
CA ARG A 333 -20.67 -3.16 -5.18
C ARG A 333 -22.15 -2.87 -4.83
N LYS A 334 -22.41 -1.99 -3.87
CA LYS A 334 -23.75 -1.63 -3.38
C LYS A 334 -24.31 -0.39 -4.06
N THR A 335 -23.48 0.36 -4.80
CA THR A 335 -23.81 1.68 -5.35
C THR A 335 -23.50 1.74 -6.84
N PRO A 336 -24.44 1.31 -7.71
CA PRO A 336 -24.20 1.28 -9.16
C PRO A 336 -23.73 2.62 -9.74
N VAL A 337 -24.31 3.73 -9.28
CA VAL A 337 -23.95 5.08 -9.73
C VAL A 337 -22.51 5.43 -9.39
N LEU A 338 -22.09 5.27 -8.12
CA LEU A 338 -20.72 5.57 -7.72
C LEU A 338 -19.73 4.63 -8.43
N GLN A 339 -20.05 3.34 -8.55
CA GLN A 339 -19.19 2.41 -9.26
C GLN A 339 -18.95 2.84 -10.72
N TYR A 340 -19.99 3.31 -11.39
CA TYR A 340 -19.91 3.79 -12.76
C TYR A 340 -19.12 5.11 -12.86
N LEU A 341 -19.29 6.03 -11.90
CA LEU A 341 -18.48 7.25 -11.82
C LEU A 341 -16.99 6.94 -11.60
N TYR A 342 -16.65 5.98 -10.72
CA TYR A 342 -15.27 5.53 -10.52
C TYR A 342 -14.67 4.90 -11.79
N TYR A 343 -15.50 4.21 -12.59
CA TYR A 343 -15.11 3.72 -13.89
C TYR A 343 -14.84 4.85 -14.89
N LEU A 344 -15.76 5.80 -15.05
CA LEU A 344 -15.60 6.90 -16.01
C LEU A 344 -14.39 7.78 -15.66
N ALA A 345 -14.24 8.13 -14.38
CA ALA A 345 -13.12 8.93 -13.89
C ALA A 345 -11.80 8.13 -13.76
N GLN A 346 -11.85 6.80 -13.93
CA GLN A 346 -10.70 5.90 -13.78
C GLN A 346 -9.97 6.04 -12.43
N VAL A 347 -10.71 6.31 -11.35
CA VAL A 347 -10.16 6.41 -9.99
C VAL A 347 -9.63 5.05 -9.55
N GLY A 348 -8.36 5.00 -9.14
CA GLY A 348 -7.67 3.77 -8.78
C GLY A 348 -8.16 3.14 -7.48
N LEU A 349 -8.35 1.82 -7.50
CA LEU A 349 -8.76 0.98 -6.39
C LEU A 349 -7.65 0.00 -6.02
N ALA A 350 -6.93 0.25 -4.93
CA ALA A 350 -5.96 -0.70 -4.37
C ALA A 350 -6.66 -1.66 -3.41
N MET A 351 -6.92 -2.89 -3.86
CA MET A 351 -7.75 -3.86 -3.16
C MET A 351 -6.91 -4.97 -2.55
N SER A 352 -7.26 -5.40 -1.32
CA SER A 352 -6.55 -6.46 -0.60
C SER A 352 -7.46 -7.66 -0.28
N PRO A 353 -7.74 -8.54 -1.25
CA PRO A 353 -8.74 -9.60 -1.11
C PRO A 353 -8.50 -10.59 0.03
N LEU A 354 -7.25 -10.98 0.32
CA LEU A 354 -6.95 -11.87 1.45
C LEU A 354 -7.21 -11.17 2.78
N SER A 355 -6.86 -9.89 2.90
CA SER A 355 -7.21 -9.06 4.07
C SER A 355 -8.72 -9.01 4.28
N ASN A 356 -9.46 -8.69 3.23
CA ASN A 356 -10.92 -8.55 3.32
C ASN A 356 -11.59 -9.89 3.70
N ASN A 357 -11.04 -11.02 3.23
CA ASN A 357 -11.47 -12.35 3.62
C ASN A 357 -11.26 -12.65 5.11
N SER A 358 -10.15 -12.22 5.68
CA SER A 358 -9.86 -12.43 7.10
C SER A 358 -10.79 -11.62 8.01
N LEU A 359 -11.29 -10.47 7.57
CA LEU A 359 -11.97 -9.52 8.46
C LEU A 359 -13.50 -9.47 8.32
N PHE A 360 -14.07 -9.49 7.11
CA PHE A 360 -15.51 -9.24 6.94
C PHE A 360 -16.15 -9.71 5.62
N LEU A 361 -15.39 -10.22 4.62
CA LEU A 361 -15.95 -10.62 3.33
C LEU A 361 -15.27 -11.86 2.73
N ASP A 362 -15.98 -12.99 2.71
CA ASP A 362 -15.56 -14.23 2.03
C ASP A 362 -14.92 -13.96 0.64
N TYR A 363 -13.77 -14.57 0.40
CA TYR A 363 -12.92 -14.33 -0.77
C TYR A 363 -13.67 -14.50 -2.10
N HIS A 364 -14.55 -15.51 -2.20
CA HIS A 364 -15.36 -15.75 -3.39
C HIS A 364 -16.39 -14.64 -3.67
N ARG A 365 -16.76 -13.88 -2.64
CA ARG A 365 -17.71 -12.77 -2.73
C ARG A 365 -17.03 -11.42 -2.91
N ASN A 366 -15.70 -11.35 -2.96
CA ASN A 366 -14.97 -10.11 -3.20
C ASN A 366 -15.33 -9.53 -4.58
N PRO A 367 -15.60 -8.20 -4.71
CA PRO A 367 -16.05 -7.62 -5.97
C PRO A 367 -14.92 -7.34 -6.99
N LEU A 368 -13.64 -7.51 -6.63
CA LEU A 368 -12.50 -7.28 -7.53
C LEU A 368 -12.66 -7.92 -8.92
N PRO A 369 -12.97 -9.22 -9.09
CA PRO A 369 -13.13 -9.81 -10.42
C PRO A 369 -14.23 -9.13 -11.25
N MET A 370 -15.32 -8.70 -10.62
CA MET A 370 -16.40 -7.96 -11.29
C MET A 370 -15.95 -6.54 -11.68
N PHE A 371 -15.26 -5.83 -10.78
CA PHE A 371 -14.72 -4.50 -11.07
C PHE A 371 -13.69 -4.55 -12.22
N PHE A 372 -12.79 -5.54 -12.19
CA PHE A 372 -11.82 -5.77 -13.25
C PHE A 372 -12.48 -6.05 -14.59
N GLN A 373 -13.50 -6.93 -14.63
CA GLN A 373 -14.24 -7.23 -15.86
C GLN A 373 -14.91 -5.97 -16.44
N ARG A 374 -15.47 -5.12 -15.58
CA ARG A 374 -16.09 -3.84 -15.95
C ARG A 374 -15.10 -2.75 -16.35
N GLY A 375 -13.79 -2.97 -16.19
CA GLY A 375 -12.75 -2.01 -16.57
C GLY A 375 -12.53 -0.89 -15.55
N LEU A 376 -12.94 -1.09 -14.30
CA LEU A 376 -12.49 -0.21 -13.22
C LEU A 376 -10.97 -0.34 -13.05
N ASN A 377 -10.33 0.76 -12.67
CA ASN A 377 -8.90 0.84 -12.44
C ASN A 377 -8.51 0.13 -11.14
N VAL A 378 -8.46 -1.21 -11.14
CA VAL A 378 -8.15 -2.03 -9.97
C VAL A 378 -6.68 -2.45 -9.92
N SER A 379 -6.13 -2.56 -8.71
CA SER A 379 -4.84 -3.16 -8.41
C SER A 379 -4.95 -4.07 -7.18
N LEU A 380 -4.01 -5.02 -7.03
CA LEU A 380 -3.91 -5.90 -5.86
C LEU A 380 -2.88 -5.36 -4.87
N SER A 381 -3.22 -5.41 -3.58
CA SER A 381 -2.37 -5.01 -2.45
C SER A 381 -2.45 -6.04 -1.32
N THR A 382 -1.50 -5.98 -0.38
CA THR A 382 -1.36 -7.00 0.70
C THR A 382 -1.98 -6.59 2.03
N ASP A 383 -2.18 -5.29 2.26
CA ASP A 383 -2.60 -4.74 3.56
C ASP A 383 -1.59 -5.05 4.68
N ASP A 384 -1.86 -6.05 5.53
CA ASP A 384 -1.05 -6.50 6.65
C ASP A 384 -0.34 -7.84 6.36
N PRO A 385 0.77 -7.86 5.61
CA PRO A 385 1.43 -9.09 5.20
C PRO A 385 1.89 -9.96 6.37
N LEU A 386 2.23 -9.36 7.51
CA LEU A 386 2.66 -10.08 8.71
C LEU A 386 1.55 -10.97 9.31
N GLN A 387 0.29 -10.57 9.16
CA GLN A 387 -0.86 -11.28 9.76
C GLN A 387 -1.54 -12.20 8.77
N ILE A 388 -1.59 -11.81 7.49
CA ILE A 388 -2.46 -12.46 6.51
C ILE A 388 -1.71 -13.51 5.68
N HIS A 389 -0.43 -13.28 5.39
CA HIS A 389 0.29 -14.02 4.35
C HIS A 389 1.17 -15.11 4.95
N LEU A 390 1.26 -16.24 4.24
CA LEU A 390 2.02 -17.42 4.70
C LEU A 390 3.34 -17.59 3.95
N THR A 391 3.52 -16.87 2.86
CA THR A 391 4.70 -16.96 2.01
C THR A 391 5.71 -15.83 2.28
N LYS A 392 6.93 -16.00 1.77
CA LYS A 392 7.97 -14.96 1.83
C LYS A 392 7.73 -13.80 0.87
N GLU A 393 6.84 -13.97 -0.10
CA GLU A 393 6.54 -13.00 -1.15
C GLU A 393 5.03 -12.69 -1.09
N PRO A 394 4.58 -11.88 -0.11
CA PRO A 394 3.16 -11.72 0.21
C PRO A 394 2.35 -11.19 -0.98
N LEU A 395 2.88 -10.21 -1.74
CA LEU A 395 2.16 -9.72 -2.92
C LEU A 395 2.03 -10.81 -4.00
N LEU A 396 3.05 -11.65 -4.20
CA LEU A 396 2.97 -12.74 -5.17
C LEU A 396 1.94 -13.79 -4.74
N GLU A 397 1.77 -14.02 -3.45
CA GLU A 397 0.70 -14.85 -2.90
C GLU A 397 -0.69 -14.27 -3.21
N GLU A 398 -0.92 -12.98 -3.03
CA GLU A 398 -2.18 -12.32 -3.46
C GLU A 398 -2.50 -12.58 -4.94
N TYR A 399 -1.54 -12.30 -5.83
CA TYR A 399 -1.72 -12.54 -7.28
C TYR A 399 -1.93 -14.04 -7.59
N SER A 400 -1.22 -14.93 -6.91
CA SER A 400 -1.32 -16.37 -7.14
C SER A 400 -2.66 -16.95 -6.69
N VAL A 401 -3.18 -16.51 -5.55
CA VAL A 401 -4.50 -16.91 -5.05
C VAL A 401 -5.59 -16.33 -5.94
N ALA A 402 -5.53 -15.04 -6.29
CA ALA A 402 -6.47 -14.39 -7.19
C ALA A 402 -6.53 -15.09 -8.56
N ALA A 403 -5.36 -15.38 -9.15
CA ALA A 403 -5.26 -16.11 -10.41
C ALA A 403 -5.92 -17.48 -10.34
N LYS A 404 -5.68 -18.21 -9.24
CA LYS A 404 -6.19 -19.57 -9.07
C LYS A 404 -7.70 -19.60 -8.83
N VAL A 405 -8.20 -18.73 -7.96
CA VAL A 405 -9.60 -18.73 -7.52
C VAL A 405 -10.50 -18.08 -8.57
N TRP A 406 -10.09 -16.96 -9.15
CA TRP A 406 -10.88 -16.23 -10.15
C TRP A 406 -10.52 -16.56 -11.60
N LYS A 407 -9.58 -17.50 -11.81
CA LYS A 407 -9.15 -18.00 -13.13
C LYS A 407 -8.61 -16.88 -14.04
N LEU A 408 -7.86 -15.94 -13.45
CA LEU A 408 -7.23 -14.86 -14.20
C LEU A 408 -6.10 -15.41 -15.08
N SER A 409 -6.04 -14.95 -16.33
CA SER A 409 -4.97 -15.27 -17.27
C SER A 409 -3.70 -14.44 -16.99
N ALA A 410 -2.59 -14.79 -17.63
CA ALA A 410 -1.36 -14.00 -17.54
C ALA A 410 -1.59 -12.55 -18.01
N CYS A 411 -2.36 -12.36 -19.09
CA CYS A 411 -2.74 -11.05 -19.59
C CYS A 411 -3.49 -10.22 -18.53
N ASP A 412 -4.43 -10.85 -17.82
CA ASP A 412 -5.22 -10.18 -16.77
C ASP A 412 -4.35 -9.76 -15.59
N LEU A 413 -3.45 -10.64 -15.15
CA LEU A 413 -2.54 -10.35 -14.05
C LEU A 413 -1.54 -9.24 -14.43
N CYS A 414 -1.01 -9.26 -15.66
CA CYS A 414 -0.13 -8.21 -16.15
C CYS A 414 -0.86 -6.86 -16.27
N GLU A 415 -2.15 -6.85 -16.64
CA GLU A 415 -2.96 -5.64 -16.67
C GLU A 415 -3.18 -5.06 -15.26
N ILE A 416 -3.51 -5.91 -14.28
CA ILE A 416 -3.65 -5.49 -12.87
C ILE A 416 -2.31 -4.96 -12.33
N ALA A 417 -1.20 -5.63 -12.64
CA ALA A 417 0.13 -5.18 -12.23
C ALA A 417 0.51 -3.84 -12.90
N ARG A 418 0.25 -3.69 -14.21
CA ARG A 418 0.43 -2.44 -14.95
C ARG A 418 -0.34 -1.30 -14.29
N ASN A 419 -1.62 -1.51 -13.99
CA ASN A 419 -2.46 -0.52 -13.32
C ASN A 419 -1.91 -0.12 -11.94
N SER A 420 -1.32 -1.07 -11.20
CA SER A 420 -0.69 -0.76 -9.91
C SER A 420 0.47 0.24 -10.04
N VAL A 421 1.24 0.19 -11.13
CA VAL A 421 2.33 1.14 -11.40
C VAL A 421 1.77 2.52 -11.78
N TYR A 422 0.70 2.58 -12.58
CA TYR A 422 -0.01 3.85 -12.84
C TYR A 422 -0.51 4.48 -11.55
N GLN A 423 -1.14 3.67 -10.69
CA GLN A 423 -1.64 4.10 -9.39
C GLN A 423 -0.54 4.46 -8.40
N SER A 424 0.71 4.01 -8.60
CA SER A 424 1.82 4.23 -7.66
C SER A 424 2.22 5.70 -7.53
N GLY A 425 2.88 6.01 -6.42
CA GLY A 425 3.59 7.28 -6.21
C GLY A 425 4.99 7.34 -6.81
N PHE A 426 5.35 6.41 -7.70
CA PHE A 426 6.68 6.37 -8.31
C PHE A 426 6.98 7.60 -9.16
N SER A 427 8.27 7.93 -9.29
CA SER A 427 8.70 9.07 -10.09
C SER A 427 8.41 8.84 -11.58
N HIS A 428 8.42 9.93 -12.36
CA HIS A 428 8.28 9.84 -13.81
C HIS A 428 9.31 8.89 -14.44
N GLN A 429 10.57 8.96 -13.99
CA GLN A 429 11.66 8.10 -14.48
C GLN A 429 11.40 6.62 -14.19
N ASP A 430 10.91 6.31 -13.00
CA ASP A 430 10.55 4.94 -12.64
C ASP A 430 9.39 4.42 -13.50
N LYS A 431 8.40 5.27 -13.77
CA LYS A 431 7.26 4.92 -14.62
C LYS A 431 7.70 4.72 -16.08
N LEU A 432 8.57 5.57 -16.64
CA LEU A 432 9.17 5.37 -17.97
C LEU A 432 9.88 4.02 -18.05
N HIS A 433 10.72 3.72 -17.06
CA HIS A 433 11.48 2.48 -17.02
C HIS A 433 10.57 1.24 -16.97
N SER A 434 9.47 1.32 -16.22
CA SER A 434 8.56 0.19 -15.94
C SER A 434 7.48 -0.03 -17.01
N LEU A 435 6.99 1.06 -17.60
CA LEU A 435 5.80 1.06 -18.47
C LEU A 435 6.14 1.40 -19.94
N GLY A 436 7.31 2.00 -20.18
CA GLY A 436 7.78 2.46 -21.48
C GLY A 436 7.75 3.99 -21.63
N ASP A 437 8.46 4.49 -22.63
CA ASP A 437 8.73 5.92 -22.84
C ASP A 437 7.48 6.77 -23.08
N LYS A 438 6.38 6.13 -23.50
CA LYS A 438 5.11 6.78 -23.85
C LYS A 438 4.00 6.51 -22.85
N TYR A 439 4.31 6.01 -21.65
CA TYR A 439 3.28 5.57 -20.69
C TYR A 439 2.26 6.66 -20.35
N PHE A 440 2.63 7.94 -20.45
CA PHE A 440 1.73 9.05 -20.15
C PHE A 440 0.60 9.19 -21.19
N LEU A 441 0.76 8.66 -22.41
CA LEU A 441 -0.28 8.69 -23.44
C LEU A 441 -1.41 7.70 -23.12
N ARG A 442 -2.65 8.12 -23.34
CA ARG A 442 -3.83 7.30 -23.16
C ARG A 442 -4.02 6.34 -24.34
N GLY A 443 -4.54 5.14 -24.05
CA GLY A 443 -4.82 4.13 -25.06
C GLY A 443 -3.60 3.26 -25.41
N SER A 444 -3.66 2.59 -26.56
CA SER A 444 -2.66 1.59 -26.95
C SER A 444 -1.30 2.19 -27.27
N GLU A 445 -1.23 3.48 -27.61
CA GLU A 445 0.04 4.16 -27.92
C GLU A 445 0.94 4.33 -26.69
N GLY A 446 0.34 4.47 -25.50
CA GLY A 446 1.08 4.50 -24.23
C GLY A 446 1.34 3.13 -23.62
N ASN A 447 1.30 2.08 -24.43
CA ASN A 447 1.57 0.72 -23.98
C ASN A 447 2.75 0.10 -24.72
N ASP A 448 3.89 -0.01 -24.04
CA ASP A 448 4.98 -0.87 -24.48
C ASP A 448 4.74 -2.31 -23.99
N ILE A 449 4.41 -3.21 -24.90
CA ILE A 449 4.19 -4.63 -24.60
C ILE A 449 5.47 -5.32 -24.12
N HIS A 450 6.65 -4.86 -24.52
CA HIS A 450 7.92 -5.46 -24.12
C HIS A 450 8.25 -5.17 -22.64
N LYS A 451 7.66 -4.11 -22.09
CA LYS A 451 7.76 -3.73 -20.67
C LYS A 451 6.60 -4.27 -19.85
N THR A 452 5.38 -4.09 -20.33
CA THR A 452 4.16 -4.38 -19.57
C THR A 452 3.66 -5.81 -19.72
N ASN A 453 4.05 -6.50 -20.79
CA ASN A 453 3.51 -7.81 -21.20
C ASN A 453 1.97 -7.83 -21.37
N VAL A 454 1.35 -6.65 -21.53
CA VAL A 454 -0.09 -6.53 -21.82
C VAL A 454 -0.27 -6.32 -23.32
N PRO A 455 -1.02 -7.20 -24.03
CA PRO A 455 -1.29 -7.02 -25.45
C PRO A 455 -1.92 -5.66 -25.76
N SER A 456 -1.43 -4.95 -26.77
CA SER A 456 -1.98 -3.64 -27.16
C SER A 456 -3.46 -3.72 -27.55
N LEU A 457 -3.93 -4.88 -28.04
CA LEU A 457 -5.35 -5.14 -28.29
C LEU A 457 -6.20 -5.10 -27.01
N ARG A 458 -5.66 -5.58 -25.87
CA ARG A 458 -6.35 -5.50 -24.57
C ARG A 458 -6.52 -4.03 -24.16
N ILE A 459 -5.46 -3.22 -24.32
CA ILE A 459 -5.50 -1.79 -23.98
C ILE A 459 -6.42 -1.02 -24.92
N SER A 460 -6.37 -1.31 -26.23
CA SER A 460 -7.28 -0.71 -27.22
C SER A 460 -8.74 -1.04 -26.88
N PHE A 461 -9.06 -2.30 -26.56
CA PHE A 461 -10.41 -2.67 -26.11
C PHE A 461 -10.87 -1.86 -24.88
N ARG A 462 -10.02 -1.75 -23.84
CA ARG A 462 -10.33 -0.95 -22.64
C ARG A 462 -10.58 0.51 -22.99
N TYR A 463 -9.73 1.08 -23.83
CA TYR A 463 -9.79 2.48 -24.19
C TYR A 463 -11.00 2.83 -25.06
N GLU A 464 -11.28 2.05 -26.10
CA GLU A 464 -12.43 2.29 -26.97
C GLU A 464 -13.74 2.08 -26.20
N THR A 465 -13.83 1.04 -25.36
CA THR A 465 -15.02 0.85 -24.49
C THR A 465 -15.25 2.05 -23.57
N TRP A 466 -14.17 2.56 -22.94
CA TRP A 466 -14.27 3.75 -22.10
C TRP A 466 -14.65 5.01 -22.88
N LYS A 467 -14.12 5.17 -24.10
CA LYS A 467 -14.50 6.28 -24.97
C LYS A 467 -15.98 6.22 -25.35
N ASP A 468 -16.50 5.05 -25.67
CA ASP A 468 -17.91 4.86 -26.01
C ASP A 468 -18.82 5.24 -24.84
N GLU A 469 -18.47 4.79 -23.62
CA GLU A 469 -19.21 5.12 -22.39
C GLU A 469 -19.14 6.63 -22.07
N MET A 470 -17.98 7.25 -22.24
CA MET A 470 -17.82 8.70 -22.10
C MET A 470 -18.67 9.45 -23.13
N GLN A 471 -18.64 9.04 -24.40
CA GLN A 471 -19.47 9.68 -25.44
C GLN A 471 -20.95 9.52 -25.17
N TYR A 472 -21.37 8.34 -24.69
CA TYR A 472 -22.75 8.12 -24.29
C TYR A 472 -23.19 9.11 -23.21
N ILE A 473 -22.39 9.26 -22.15
CA ILE A 473 -22.73 10.14 -21.02
C ILE A 473 -22.69 11.63 -21.37
N TYR A 474 -21.76 12.03 -22.23
CA TYR A 474 -21.66 13.42 -22.72
C TYR A 474 -22.51 13.67 -23.99
N ALA A 475 -23.45 12.78 -24.32
CA ALA A 475 -24.35 12.91 -25.47
C ALA A 475 -23.62 13.22 -26.80
N GLY A 476 -22.48 12.57 -27.05
CA GLY A 476 -21.65 12.73 -28.24
C GLY A 476 -20.68 13.92 -28.22
N GLN A 477 -20.56 14.62 -27.08
CA GLN A 477 -19.74 15.81 -26.93
C GLN A 477 -18.51 15.57 -26.03
N ALA A 478 -18.12 14.31 -25.76
CA ALA A 478 -16.97 14.04 -24.92
C ALA A 478 -15.67 14.49 -25.60
N THR A 479 -14.86 15.27 -24.89
CA THR A 479 -13.46 15.52 -25.23
C THR A 479 -12.58 14.54 -24.48
N PHE A 480 -11.63 13.92 -25.18
CA PHE A 480 -10.74 12.95 -24.56
C PHE A 480 -9.37 13.59 -24.26
N PRO A 481 -8.85 13.44 -23.03
CA PRO A 481 -7.49 13.85 -22.73
C PRO A 481 -6.50 12.92 -23.45
N GLU A 482 -5.44 13.50 -24.02
CA GLU A 482 -4.33 12.74 -24.61
C GLU A 482 -3.55 11.97 -23.52
N ASP A 483 -3.43 12.55 -22.33
CA ASP A 483 -2.66 11.97 -21.24
C ASP A 483 -3.52 11.18 -20.22
N VAL A 484 -2.85 10.26 -19.52
CA VAL A 484 -3.45 9.40 -18.48
C VAL A 484 -3.64 10.16 -17.17
N ASP A 485 -2.66 10.96 -16.76
CA ASP A 485 -2.73 11.89 -15.61
C ASP A 485 -2.73 13.33 -16.19
N PRO A 486 -3.74 14.17 -15.89
CA PRO A 486 -3.83 15.55 -16.38
C PRO A 486 -2.90 16.55 -15.68
#